data_AF-A0A2N5A2N1-F1
#
_entry.id   AF-A0A2N5A2N1-F1
#
_cell.length_a   1.000
_cell.length_b   1.000
_cell.length_c   1.000
_cell.angle_alpha   90.00
_cell.angle_beta   90.00
_cell.angle_gamma   90.00
#
_symmetry.space_group_name_H-M   'P 1'
#
loop_
_entity.id
_entity.type
_entity.pdbx_description
1 polymer ?
#
loop_
_entity_poly.entity_id
_entity_poly.type
_entity_poly.pdbx_seq_one_letter_code
_entity_poly.pdbx_strand_id
1 'polypeptide(L)'
;MNVLRRKWQGLPRGVVVCITALVIYVPLLFIVVQSFLSAPFFSRSKSWSLEAFAFIFTDPDFYLALRSGFILAFGLVIIAIPLGGILAFLMVRTDLPGRRIIEPLILVPIFVSPMVLGFGYVVAAGPVGFFSQWAQQLIGFVPWNI
;
A
#
# COMPACT_ATOMS: atom_id res chain seq x y z
N MET A 1 -0.89 50.10 -5.84
CA MET A 1 -2.17 49.37 -5.72
C MET A 1 -2.12 47.89 -6.13
N ASN A 2 -1.15 47.43 -6.95
CA ASN A 2 -1.10 46.03 -7.43
C ASN A 2 -0.59 44.99 -6.41
N VAL A 3 0.18 45.40 -5.39
CA VAL A 3 0.76 44.48 -4.38
C VAL A 3 -0.26 43.99 -3.36
N LEU A 4 -1.18 44.87 -2.93
CA LEU A 4 -2.27 44.49 -2.01
C LEU A 4 -3.25 43.50 -2.65
N ARG A 5 -3.62 43.69 -3.93
CA ARG A 5 -4.50 42.76 -4.65
C ARG A 5 -3.88 41.35 -4.80
N ARG A 6 -2.56 41.27 -4.99
CA ARG A 6 -1.82 39.99 -5.09
C ARG A 6 -1.73 39.25 -3.74
N LYS A 7 -1.56 39.96 -2.62
CA LYS A 7 -1.62 39.39 -1.26
C LYS A 7 -3.01 38.84 -0.92
N TRP A 8 -4.06 39.55 -1.30
CA TRP A 8 -5.45 39.11 -1.10
C TRP A 8 -5.83 37.89 -1.96
N GLN A 9 -5.20 37.71 -3.12
CA GLN A 9 -5.34 36.49 -3.94
C GLN A 9 -4.47 35.31 -3.43
N GLY A 10 -3.41 35.57 -2.66
CA GLY A 10 -2.57 34.54 -2.04
C GLY A 10 -3.08 34.04 -0.69
N LEU A 11 -3.81 34.88 0.05
CA LEU A 11 -4.50 34.54 1.30
C LEU A 11 -5.38 33.28 1.21
N PRO A 12 -6.29 33.12 0.24
CA PRO A 12 -7.09 31.91 0.11
C PRO A 12 -6.24 30.67 -0.19
N ARG A 13 -5.14 30.81 -0.94
CA ARG A 13 -4.21 29.70 -1.20
C ARG A 13 -3.46 29.28 0.06
N GLY A 14 -2.99 30.24 0.85
CA GLY A 14 -2.36 29.98 2.14
C GLY A 14 -3.30 29.26 3.10
N VAL A 15 -4.56 29.71 3.18
CA VAL A 15 -5.59 29.07 4.01
C VAL A 15 -5.85 27.62 3.56
N VAL A 16 -6.01 27.37 2.26
CA VAL A 16 -6.19 26.01 1.73
C VAL A 16 -5.00 25.12 2.06
N VAL A 17 -3.77 25.60 1.86
CA VAL A 17 -2.55 24.85 2.19
C VAL A 17 -2.48 24.56 3.69
N CYS A 18 -2.78 25.55 4.55
CA CYS A 18 -2.80 25.36 6.00
C CYS A 18 -3.86 24.34 6.44
N ILE A 19 -5.06 24.40 5.89
CA ILE A 19 -6.13 23.44 6.21
C ILE A 19 -5.71 22.03 5.77
N THR A 20 -5.24 21.87 4.53
CA THR A 20 -4.77 20.58 4.01
C THR A 20 -3.63 20.03 4.86
N ALA A 21 -2.66 20.88 5.22
CA ALA A 21 -1.56 20.51 6.09
C ALA A 21 -2.07 20.07 7.47
N LEU A 22 -2.99 20.81 8.09
CA LEU A 22 -3.57 20.42 9.38
C LEU A 22 -4.29 19.07 9.27
N VAL A 23 -5.11 18.86 8.24
CA VAL A 23 -5.84 17.59 8.05
C VAL A 23 -4.90 16.40 7.89
N ILE A 24 -3.74 16.58 7.23
CA ILE A 24 -2.75 15.51 7.06
C ILE A 24 -1.89 15.32 8.31
N TYR A 25 -1.38 16.41 8.90
CA TYR A 25 -0.38 16.34 9.97
C TYR A 25 -0.97 16.10 11.35
N VAL A 26 -2.22 16.50 11.62
CA VAL A 26 -2.87 16.23 12.92
C VAL A 26 -2.94 14.72 13.23
N PRO A 27 -3.47 13.83 12.37
CA PRO A 27 -3.49 12.39 12.67
C PRO A 27 -2.08 11.79 12.76
N LEU A 28 -1.13 12.27 11.95
CA LEU A 28 0.28 11.84 12.05
C LEU A 28 0.89 12.25 13.39
N LEU A 29 0.60 13.46 13.86
CA LEU A 29 1.04 13.93 15.17
C LEU A 29 0.44 13.08 16.30
N PHE A 30 -0.83 12.68 16.18
CA PHE A 30 -1.44 11.75 17.13
C PHE A 30 -0.72 10.41 17.18
N ILE A 31 -0.32 9.84 16.03
CA ILE A 31 0.47 8.61 15.97
C ILE A 31 1.82 8.80 16.67
N VAL A 32 2.51 9.91 16.40
CA VAL A 32 3.80 10.21 17.02
C VAL A 32 3.64 10.35 18.53
N VAL A 33 2.69 11.15 19.01
CA VAL A 33 2.43 11.30 20.46
C VAL A 33 2.05 9.97 21.10
N GLN A 34 1.19 9.18 20.46
CA GLN A 34 0.77 7.86 20.94
C GLN A 34 1.96 6.90 21.11
N SER A 35 2.99 7.00 20.26
CA SER A 35 4.18 6.15 20.36
C SER A 35 5.00 6.38 21.64
N PHE A 36 4.87 7.55 22.28
CA PHE A 36 5.53 7.90 23.55
C PHE A 36 4.63 7.70 24.78
N LEU A 37 3.44 7.11 24.64
CA LEU A 37 2.53 6.85 25.75
C LEU A 37 2.56 5.36 26.13
N SER A 38 2.58 5.09 27.44
CA SER A 38 2.46 3.73 28.00
C SER A 38 1.09 3.08 27.79
N ALA A 39 0.08 3.87 27.46
CA ALA A 39 -1.30 3.43 27.27
C ALA A 39 -1.95 4.20 26.11
N PRO A 40 -3.11 3.75 25.60
CA PRO A 40 -3.87 4.51 24.61
C PRO A 40 -4.15 5.95 25.09
N PHE A 41 -4.13 6.93 24.18
CA PHE A 41 -4.27 8.35 24.52
C PHE A 41 -5.55 8.71 25.28
N PHE A 42 -6.58 7.87 25.16
CA PHE A 42 -7.88 7.97 25.82
C PHE A 42 -7.91 7.31 27.22
N SER A 43 -6.86 6.62 27.63
CA SER A 43 -6.74 6.05 28.98
C SER A 43 -6.39 7.12 30.02
N ARG A 44 -6.97 6.99 31.23
CA ARG A 44 -6.62 7.83 32.39
C ARG A 44 -5.24 7.52 32.97
N SER A 45 -4.74 6.29 32.79
CA SER A 45 -3.46 5.83 33.33
C SER A 45 -2.26 6.14 32.44
N LYS A 46 -2.42 6.97 31.40
CA LYS A 46 -1.34 7.28 30.46
C LYS A 46 -0.19 8.00 31.15
N SER A 47 1.01 7.53 30.91
CA SER A 47 2.26 8.21 31.27
C SER A 47 3.15 8.29 30.04
N TRP A 48 4.06 9.26 30.03
CA TRP A 48 5.12 9.30 29.03
C TRP A 48 6.09 8.14 29.29
N SER A 49 6.33 7.31 28.28
CA SER A 49 7.16 6.12 28.39
C SER A 49 7.84 5.79 27.06
N LEU A 50 9.01 5.16 27.14
CA LEU A 50 9.75 4.59 25.99
C LEU A 50 9.60 3.06 25.92
N GLU A 51 8.76 2.49 26.77
CA GLU A 51 8.54 1.04 26.86
C GLU A 51 8.06 0.44 25.54
N ALA A 52 7.19 1.13 24.80
CA ALA A 52 6.73 0.68 23.49
C ALA A 52 7.89 0.51 22.49
N PHE A 53 8.87 1.42 22.52
CA PHE A 53 10.06 1.30 21.68
C PHE A 53 10.93 0.12 22.13
N ALA A 54 11.18 -0.01 23.43
CA ALA A 54 11.95 -1.13 23.97
C ALA A 54 11.32 -2.49 23.61
N PHE A 55 9.99 -2.58 23.75
CA PHE A 55 9.20 -3.76 23.41
C PHE A 55 9.39 -4.17 21.94
N ILE A 56 9.25 -3.23 21.01
CA ILE A 56 9.42 -3.47 19.55
C ILE A 56 10.82 -4.03 19.24
N PHE A 57 11.88 -3.52 19.88
CA PHE A 57 13.24 -4.00 19.63
C PHE A 57 13.52 -5.39 20.21
N THR A 58 12.76 -5.82 21.22
CA THR A 58 12.86 -7.16 21.82
C THR A 58 11.92 -8.18 21.21
N ASP A 59 10.92 -7.75 20.46
CA ASP A 59 9.88 -8.59 19.89
C ASP A 59 10.37 -9.30 18.60
N PRO A 60 10.50 -10.64 18.59
CA PRO A 60 10.88 -11.39 17.39
C PRO A 60 9.87 -11.26 16.25
N ASP A 61 8.57 -11.13 16.57
CA ASP A 61 7.51 -11.05 15.56
C ASP A 61 7.60 -9.75 14.78
N PHE A 62 8.07 -8.67 15.42
CA PHE A 62 8.35 -7.40 14.75
C PHE A 62 9.39 -7.57 13.63
N TYR A 63 10.51 -8.25 13.90
CA TYR A 63 11.54 -8.48 12.88
C TYR A 63 11.08 -9.43 11.78
N LEU A 64 10.26 -10.43 12.12
CA LEU A 64 9.66 -11.33 11.13
C LEU A 64 8.72 -10.55 10.20
N ALA A 65 7.86 -9.70 10.74
CA ALA A 65 6.95 -8.86 9.98
C ALA A 65 7.73 -7.85 9.12
N LEU A 66 8.77 -7.22 9.68
CA LEU A 66 9.63 -6.28 8.96
C LEU A 66 10.34 -6.94 7.78
N ARG A 67 10.96 -8.10 7.99
CA ARG A 67 11.67 -8.84 6.93
C ARG A 67 10.71 -9.32 5.85
N SER A 68 9.59 -9.91 6.24
CA SER A 68 8.58 -10.42 5.30
C SER A 68 7.97 -9.28 4.50
N GLY A 69 7.65 -8.16 5.14
CA GLY A 69 7.14 -6.96 4.49
C GLY A 69 8.14 -6.36 3.50
N PHE A 70 9.42 -6.30 3.86
CA PHE A 70 10.47 -5.80 2.97
C PHE A 70 10.68 -6.71 1.75
N ILE A 71 10.75 -8.03 1.95
CA ILE A 71 10.88 -9.01 0.86
C ILE A 71 9.67 -8.90 -0.09
N LEU A 72 8.45 -8.81 0.47
CA LEU A 72 7.23 -8.67 -0.32
C LEU A 72 7.21 -7.37 -1.12
N ALA A 73 7.49 -6.23 -0.47
CA ALA A 73 7.48 -4.93 -1.14
C ALA A 73 8.54 -4.86 -2.25
N PHE A 74 9.75 -5.33 -1.97
CA PHE A 74 10.83 -5.31 -2.95
C PHE A 74 10.58 -6.28 -4.11
N GLY A 75 10.09 -7.50 -3.83
CA GLY A 75 9.68 -8.45 -4.85
C GLY A 75 8.57 -7.89 -5.74
N LEU A 76 7.58 -7.21 -5.15
CA LEU A 76 6.51 -6.57 -5.89
C LEU A 76 7.04 -5.45 -6.80
N VAL A 77 7.96 -4.61 -6.31
CA VAL A 77 8.57 -3.54 -7.11
C VAL A 77 9.35 -4.11 -8.30
N ILE A 78 10.17 -5.13 -8.08
CA ILE A 78 10.98 -5.77 -9.13
C ILE A 78 10.11 -6.38 -10.22
N ILE A 79 8.94 -6.90 -9.89
CA ILE A 79 8.05 -7.53 -10.87
C ILE A 79 7.16 -6.47 -11.54
N ALA A 80 6.54 -5.58 -10.75
CA ALA A 80 5.55 -4.65 -11.23
C ALA A 80 6.14 -3.54 -12.12
N ILE A 81 7.32 -3.01 -11.78
CA ILE A 81 7.91 -1.91 -12.56
C ILE A 81 8.29 -2.35 -13.98
N PRO A 82 9.03 -3.44 -14.20
CA PRO A 82 9.37 -3.89 -15.56
C PRO A 82 8.14 -4.30 -16.35
N LEU A 83 7.21 -5.07 -15.76
CA LEU A 83 6.00 -5.49 -16.45
C LEU A 83 5.12 -4.29 -16.84
N GLY A 84 4.87 -3.38 -15.89
CA GLY A 84 4.11 -2.16 -16.13
C GLY A 84 4.80 -1.25 -17.15
N GLY A 85 6.12 -1.12 -17.08
CA GLY A 85 6.92 -0.35 -18.03
C GLY A 85 6.88 -0.91 -19.44
N ILE A 86 7.03 -2.23 -19.61
CA ILE A 86 6.94 -2.91 -20.91
C ILE A 86 5.53 -2.75 -21.48
N LEU A 87 4.48 -3.00 -20.69
CA LEU A 87 3.10 -2.85 -21.15
C LEU A 87 2.79 -1.39 -21.54
N ALA A 88 3.21 -0.41 -20.73
CA ALA A 88 3.04 1.00 -21.05
C ALA A 88 3.77 1.39 -22.34
N PHE A 89 5.01 0.91 -22.54
CA PHE A 89 5.77 1.14 -23.75
C PHE A 89 5.07 0.55 -24.98
N LEU A 90 4.66 -0.72 -24.92
CA LEU A 90 3.96 -1.38 -26.03
C LEU A 90 2.65 -0.65 -26.38
N MET A 91 1.87 -0.27 -25.39
CA MET A 91 0.58 0.38 -25.60
C MET A 91 0.68 1.79 -26.20
N VAL A 92 1.71 2.55 -25.81
CA VAL A 92 1.83 3.97 -26.19
C VAL A 92 2.77 4.18 -27.38
N ARG A 93 3.82 3.36 -27.51
CA ARG A 93 4.92 3.58 -28.47
C ARG A 93 4.96 2.57 -29.62
N THR A 94 4.13 1.54 -29.62
CA THR A 94 4.08 0.54 -30.70
C THR A 94 2.68 0.39 -31.28
N ASP A 95 2.60 -0.11 -32.51
CA ASP A 95 1.34 -0.44 -33.20
C ASP A 95 0.82 -1.81 -32.74
N LEU A 96 0.60 -1.97 -31.44
CA LEU A 96 0.20 -3.23 -30.82
C LEU A 96 -1.15 -3.72 -31.39
N PRO A 97 -1.21 -4.90 -32.04
CA PRO A 97 -2.46 -5.44 -32.56
C PRO A 97 -3.41 -5.77 -31.40
N GLY A 98 -4.68 -5.40 -31.51
CA GLY A 98 -5.68 -5.67 -30.47
C GLY A 98 -5.62 -4.73 -29.26
N ARG A 99 -4.88 -3.61 -29.34
CA ARG A 99 -4.77 -2.56 -28.29
C ARG A 99 -6.10 -2.22 -27.61
N ARG A 100 -7.19 -2.08 -28.37
CA ARG A 100 -8.53 -1.73 -27.86
C ARG A 100 -9.13 -2.75 -26.88
N ILE A 101 -8.68 -4.01 -26.94
CA ILE A 101 -9.12 -5.08 -26.03
C ILE A 101 -8.17 -5.17 -24.84
N ILE A 102 -6.87 -5.01 -25.08
CA ILE A 102 -5.83 -5.10 -24.05
C ILE A 102 -5.93 -3.94 -23.05
N GLU A 103 -6.21 -2.73 -23.53
CA GLU A 103 -6.31 -1.52 -22.69
C GLU A 103 -7.30 -1.68 -21.53
N PRO A 104 -8.58 -2.04 -21.75
CA PRO A 104 -9.52 -2.24 -20.65
C PRO A 104 -9.12 -3.42 -19.75
N LEU A 105 -8.56 -4.51 -20.28
CA LEU A 105 -8.13 -5.67 -19.48
C LEU A 105 -7.06 -5.30 -18.45
N ILE A 106 -6.10 -4.44 -18.82
CA ILE A 106 -5.07 -3.92 -17.91
C ILE A 106 -5.72 -3.09 -16.79
N LEU A 107 -6.81 -2.38 -17.09
CA LEU A 107 -7.51 -1.52 -16.14
C LEU A 107 -8.53 -2.29 -15.27
N VAL A 108 -8.97 -3.49 -15.67
CA VAL A 108 -9.95 -4.30 -14.91
C VAL A 108 -9.64 -4.37 -13.42
N PRO A 109 -8.40 -4.70 -12.96
CA PRO A 109 -8.11 -4.84 -11.54
C PRO A 109 -8.35 -3.57 -10.72
N ILE A 110 -8.31 -2.38 -11.35
CA ILE A 110 -8.56 -1.09 -10.68
C ILE A 110 -10.04 -0.94 -10.32
N PHE A 111 -10.93 -1.57 -11.10
CA PHE A 111 -12.37 -1.54 -10.86
C PHE A 111 -12.86 -2.66 -9.94
N VAL A 112 -12.05 -3.70 -9.75
CA VAL A 112 -12.40 -4.83 -8.89
C VAL A 112 -12.03 -4.48 -7.45
N SER A 113 -12.98 -4.71 -6.52
CA SER A 113 -12.73 -4.52 -5.09
C SER A 113 -11.54 -5.37 -4.63
N PRO A 114 -10.63 -4.85 -3.78
CA PRO A 114 -9.56 -5.62 -3.18
C PRO A 114 -10.05 -6.89 -2.47
N MET A 115 -11.26 -6.85 -1.90
CA MET A 115 -11.87 -7.98 -1.23
C MET A 115 -12.22 -9.11 -2.23
N VAL A 116 -12.75 -8.74 -3.40
CA VAL A 116 -13.06 -9.70 -4.47
C VAL A 116 -11.78 -10.30 -5.04
N LEU A 117 -10.75 -9.49 -5.26
CA LEU A 117 -9.44 -9.98 -5.69
C LEU A 117 -8.84 -10.95 -4.67
N GLY A 118 -8.94 -10.64 -3.37
CA GLY A 118 -8.50 -11.51 -2.29
C GLY A 118 -9.21 -12.86 -2.27
N PHE A 119 -10.55 -12.88 -2.34
CA PHE A 119 -11.30 -14.13 -2.41
C PHE A 119 -11.02 -14.91 -3.69
N GLY A 120 -10.94 -14.22 -4.83
CA GLY A 120 -10.59 -14.85 -6.10
C GLY A 120 -9.22 -15.54 -6.03
N TYR A 121 -8.25 -14.89 -5.38
CA TYR A 121 -6.92 -15.47 -5.17
C TYR A 121 -6.96 -16.72 -4.29
N VAL A 122 -7.67 -16.69 -3.16
CA VAL A 122 -7.82 -17.87 -2.27
C VAL A 122 -8.56 -19.01 -2.97
N VAL A 123 -9.61 -18.72 -3.73
CA VAL A 123 -10.34 -19.74 -4.50
C VAL A 123 -9.45 -20.35 -5.59
N ALA A 124 -8.62 -19.54 -6.24
CA ALA A 124 -7.76 -19.99 -7.33
C ALA A 124 -6.51 -20.76 -6.88
N ALA A 125 -5.87 -20.29 -5.80
CA ALA A 125 -4.57 -20.76 -5.35
C ALA A 125 -4.60 -21.43 -3.96
N GLY A 126 -5.77 -21.54 -3.32
CA GLY A 126 -5.95 -22.34 -2.11
C GLY A 126 -5.70 -23.84 -2.35
N PRO A 127 -5.80 -24.71 -1.32
CA PRO A 127 -5.39 -26.11 -1.42
C PRO A 127 -6.13 -26.92 -2.50
N VAL A 128 -7.40 -26.59 -2.73
CA VAL A 128 -8.26 -27.21 -3.77
C VAL A 128 -8.41 -26.33 -5.01
N GLY A 129 -7.69 -25.21 -5.09
CA GLY A 129 -7.73 -24.29 -6.20
C GLY A 129 -7.06 -24.85 -7.46
N PHE A 130 -7.49 -24.39 -8.62
CA PHE A 130 -7.01 -24.90 -9.91
C PHE A 130 -5.49 -24.70 -10.08
N PHE A 131 -4.92 -23.60 -9.58
CA PHE A 131 -3.46 -23.39 -9.64
C PHE A 131 -2.70 -24.39 -8.78
N SER A 132 -3.19 -24.68 -7.57
CA SER A 132 -2.57 -25.65 -6.65
C SER A 132 -2.67 -27.07 -7.18
N GLN A 133 -3.80 -27.44 -7.79
CA GLN A 133 -3.95 -28.74 -8.42
C GLN A 133 -3.04 -28.92 -9.64
N TRP A 134 -2.90 -27.89 -10.48
CA TRP A 134 -1.94 -27.92 -11.58
C TRP A 134 -0.49 -28.00 -11.09
N ALA A 135 -0.13 -27.24 -10.06
CA ALA A 135 1.19 -27.37 -9.44
C ALA A 135 1.41 -28.80 -8.91
N GLN A 136 0.46 -29.35 -8.16
CA GLN A 136 0.55 -30.72 -7.63
C GLN A 136 0.74 -31.77 -8.74
N GLN A 137 0.07 -31.61 -9.90
CA GLN A 137 0.19 -32.51 -11.04
C GLN A 137 1.53 -32.38 -11.78
N LEU A 138 2.04 -31.15 -11.93
CA LEU A 138 3.24 -30.87 -12.72
C LEU A 138 4.54 -31.06 -11.92
N ILE A 139 4.56 -30.62 -10.66
CA ILE A 139 5.77 -30.59 -9.81
C ILE A 139 5.67 -31.49 -8.58
N GLY A 140 4.51 -32.10 -8.30
CA GLY A 140 4.34 -33.08 -7.22
C GLY A 140 4.17 -32.50 -5.81
N PHE A 141 4.26 -31.18 -5.66
CA PHE A 141 3.99 -30.47 -4.40
C PHE A 141 3.49 -29.04 -4.68
N VAL A 142 2.84 -28.41 -3.70
CA VAL A 142 2.38 -27.02 -3.79
C VAL A 142 3.37 -26.11 -3.04
N PRO A 143 4.00 -25.11 -3.70
CA PRO A 143 5.05 -24.31 -3.07
C PRO A 143 4.54 -23.15 -2.22
N TRP A 144 3.23 -22.92 -2.18
CA TRP A 144 2.57 -21.87 -1.38
C TRP A 144 1.58 -22.47 -0.37
N ASN A 145 1.28 -21.71 0.68
CA ASN A 145 0.29 -22.06 1.70
C ASN A 145 -0.56 -20.82 2.03
N ILE A 146 -1.83 -20.87 1.63
CA ILE A 146 -2.80 -19.76 1.67
C ILE A 146 -4.19 -20.29 1.97
#